data_AF-A0ABD6RVS3-F1
#
_entry.id   AF-A0ABD6RVS3-F1
#
_cell.length_a   1.000
_cell.length_b   1.000
_cell.length_c   1.000
_cell.angle_alpha   90.00
_cell.angle_beta   90.00
_cell.angle_gamma   90.00
#
_symmetry.space_group_name_H-M   'P 1'
#
loop_
_entity.id
_entity.type
_entity.pdbx_description
1 polymer ?
#
loop_
_entity_poly.entity_id
_entity_poly.type
_entity_poly.pdbx_seq_one_letter_code
_entity_poly.pdbx_strand_id
1 'polypeptide(L)'
;DETNAAVVKGAATIAASYAGIDFNELIQETNEIGATLGITNEEALGLVNTLLKTGFPPEQLDIIAEYGDQMIQAGFSAKEVQGIMSAGVDTKSWNIDNLLDK
;
A
#
# COMPACT_ATOMS: atom_id res chain seq x y z
N ASP A 1 -3.57 -22.95 -5.78
CA ASP A 1 -4.52 -21.83 -5.61
C ASP A 1 -4.29 -20.76 -6.66
N GLU A 2 -5.34 -20.47 -7.44
CA GLU A 2 -5.30 -19.51 -8.56
C GLU A 2 -5.12 -18.07 -8.09
N THR A 3 -5.71 -17.69 -6.96
CA THR A 3 -5.54 -16.38 -6.30
C THR A 3 -4.08 -16.08 -5.97
N ASN A 4 -3.35 -17.05 -5.40
CA ASN A 4 -1.92 -16.88 -5.09
C ASN A 4 -1.10 -16.69 -6.37
N ALA A 5 -1.46 -17.37 -7.47
CA ALA A 5 -0.80 -17.17 -8.76
C ALA A 5 -1.09 -15.79 -9.38
N ALA A 6 -2.32 -15.28 -9.21
CA ALA A 6 -2.72 -13.95 -9.67
C ALA A 6 -1.94 -12.84 -8.93
N VAL A 7 -1.86 -12.93 -7.60
CA VAL A 7 -1.10 -12.00 -6.76
C VAL A 7 0.38 -12.01 -7.14
N VAL A 8 0.99 -13.20 -7.26
CA VAL A 8 2.41 -13.34 -7.67
C VAL A 8 2.67 -12.71 -9.04
N LYS A 9 1.79 -12.95 -10.02
CA LYS A 9 1.93 -12.38 -11.37
C LYS A 9 1.78 -10.86 -11.36
N GLY A 10 0.82 -10.34 -10.59
CA GLY A 10 0.62 -8.90 -10.44
C GLY A 10 1.82 -8.23 -9.79
N ALA A 11 2.32 -8.81 -8.68
CA ALA A 11 3.50 -8.32 -7.98
C ALA A 11 4.74 -8.33 -8.87
N ALA A 12 4.92 -9.37 -9.69
CA ALA A 12 6.04 -9.44 -10.63
C ALA A 12 5.96 -8.33 -11.69
N THR A 13 4.75 -7.99 -12.14
CA THR A 13 4.53 -6.88 -13.08
C THR A 13 4.88 -5.54 -12.45
N ILE A 14 4.48 -5.33 -11.18
CA ILE A 14 4.77 -4.09 -10.44
C ILE A 14 6.28 -3.97 -10.17
N ALA A 15 6.92 -5.00 -9.62
CA ALA A 15 8.36 -4.99 -9.33
C ALA A 15 9.21 -4.76 -10.59
N ALA A 16 8.77 -5.24 -11.75
CA ALA A 16 9.44 -4.96 -13.02
C ALA A 16 9.24 -3.52 -13.54
N SER A 17 8.20 -2.82 -13.06
CA SER A 17 7.81 -1.49 -13.54
C SER A 17 8.40 -0.34 -12.71
N TYR A 18 8.77 -0.60 -11.45
CA TYR A 18 9.27 0.41 -10.53
C TYR A 18 10.64 0.02 -9.99
N ALA A 19 11.65 0.86 -10.24
CA ALA A 19 12.96 0.69 -9.63
C ALA A 19 12.87 0.85 -8.11
N GLY A 20 13.59 0.01 -7.36
CA GLY A 20 13.61 0.06 -5.89
C GLY A 20 12.60 -0.86 -5.20
N ILE A 21 11.66 -1.49 -5.93
CA ILE A 21 10.79 -2.52 -5.36
C ILE A 21 11.55 -3.83 -5.22
N ASP A 22 11.65 -4.36 -3.99
CA ASP A 22 11.96 -5.76 -3.75
C ASP A 22 10.67 -6.59 -3.93
N PHE A 23 10.75 -7.64 -4.76
CA PHE A 23 9.59 -8.47 -5.06
C PHE A 23 9.05 -9.24 -3.84
N ASN A 24 9.94 -9.72 -2.97
CA ASN A 24 9.54 -10.44 -1.77
C ASN A 24 8.92 -9.49 -0.75
N GLU A 25 9.49 -8.28 -0.61
CA GLU A 25 8.93 -7.21 0.21
C GLU A 25 7.54 -6.82 -0.28
N LEU A 26 7.35 -6.60 -1.59
CA LEU A 26 6.03 -6.30 -2.16
C LEU A 26 4.99 -7.39 -1.84
N ILE A 27 5.37 -8.66 -1.89
CA ILE A 27 4.48 -9.77 -1.52
C ILE A 27 4.18 -9.75 -0.02
N GLN A 28 5.19 -9.55 0.82
CA GLN A 28 5.02 -9.44 2.27
C GLN A 28 4.06 -8.30 2.61
N GLU A 29 4.35 -7.09 2.14
CA GLU A 29 3.55 -5.90 2.40
C GLU A 29 2.13 -6.02 1.85
N THR A 30 1.95 -6.65 0.69
CA THR A 30 0.60 -6.94 0.16
C THR A 30 -0.22 -7.79 1.14
N ASN A 31 0.39 -8.79 1.79
CA ASN A 31 -0.29 -9.60 2.80
C ASN A 31 -0.58 -8.79 4.07
N GLU A 32 0.37 -7.97 4.53
CA GLU A 32 0.23 -7.16 5.74
C GLU A 32 -0.85 -6.08 5.58
N ILE A 33 -0.88 -5.39 4.43
CA ILE A 33 -1.94 -4.44 4.07
C ILE A 33 -3.30 -5.14 3.99
N GLY A 34 -3.37 -6.31 3.34
CA GLY A 34 -4.59 -7.10 3.24
C GLY A 34 -5.15 -7.46 4.62
N ALA A 35 -4.29 -7.97 5.51
CA ALA A 35 -4.66 -8.30 6.88
C ALA A 35 -5.10 -7.08 7.69
N THR A 36 -4.35 -5.98 7.59
CA THR A 36 -4.60 -4.73 8.34
C THR A 36 -5.93 -4.10 7.97
N LEU A 37 -6.21 -3.99 6.66
CA LEU A 37 -7.42 -3.34 6.16
C LEU A 37 -8.61 -4.31 6.07
N GLY A 38 -8.40 -5.61 6.33
CA GLY A 38 -9.44 -6.63 6.18
C GLY A 38 -9.92 -6.78 4.73
N ILE A 39 -9.00 -6.62 3.77
CA ILE A 39 -9.24 -6.76 2.33
C ILE A 39 -8.47 -7.94 1.75
N THR A 40 -8.82 -8.36 0.54
CA THR A 40 -8.08 -9.43 -0.14
C THR A 40 -6.68 -8.96 -0.57
N ASN A 41 -5.74 -9.90 -0.71
CA ASN A 41 -4.41 -9.60 -1.25
C ASN A 41 -4.46 -9.00 -2.66
N GLU A 42 -5.48 -9.34 -3.46
CA GLU A 42 -5.67 -8.77 -4.79
C GLU A 42 -6.08 -7.29 -4.72
N GLU A 43 -6.94 -6.93 -3.78
CA GLU A 43 -7.30 -5.54 -3.49
C GLU A 43 -6.11 -4.76 -2.90
N ALA A 44 -5.36 -5.36 -1.98
CA ALA A 44 -4.16 -4.76 -1.40
C ALA A 44 -3.09 -4.49 -2.47
N LEU A 45 -2.82 -5.46 -3.36
CA LEU A 45 -1.90 -5.28 -4.48
C LEU A 45 -2.38 -4.19 -5.45
N GLY A 46 -3.69 -4.10 -5.66
CA GLY A 46 -4.33 -3.03 -6.43
C GLY A 46 -4.16 -1.64 -5.80
N LEU A 47 -4.26 -1.55 -4.47
CA LEU A 47 -3.97 -0.32 -3.72
C LEU A 47 -2.50 0.09 -3.89
N VAL A 48 -1.56 -0.83 -3.65
CA VAL A 48 -0.12 -0.56 -3.83
C VAL A 48 0.17 -0.04 -5.24
N ASN A 49 -0.34 -0.71 -6.28
CA ASN A 49 -0.18 -0.27 -7.66
C ASN A 49 -0.76 1.12 -7.92
N THR A 50 -1.91 1.44 -7.31
CA THR A 50 -2.53 2.77 -7.42
C THR A 50 -1.64 3.83 -6.79
N LEU A 51 -1.16 3.58 -5.56
CA LEU A 51 -0.30 4.51 -4.84
C LEU A 51 1.03 4.76 -5.58
N LEU A 52 1.67 3.71 -6.09
CA LEU A 52 2.88 3.81 -6.89
C LEU A 52 2.66 4.65 -8.17
N LYS A 53 1.53 4.48 -8.87
CA LYS A 53 1.17 5.30 -10.05
C LYS A 53 0.96 6.77 -9.70
N THR A 54 0.49 7.06 -8.49
CA THR A 54 0.32 8.43 -8.01
C THR A 54 1.61 9.05 -7.47
N GLY A 55 2.71 8.29 -7.38
CA GLY A 55 4.02 8.80 -6.96
C GLY A 55 4.40 8.47 -5.51
N PHE A 56 3.74 7.50 -4.88
CA PHE A 56 4.16 6.96 -3.60
C PHE A 56 5.55 6.31 -3.74
N PRO A 57 6.47 6.51 -2.78
CA PRO A 57 7.83 6.00 -2.87
C PRO A 57 7.85 4.45 -2.85
N PRO A 58 8.50 3.81 -3.84
CA PRO A 58 8.64 2.36 -3.89
C PRO A 58 9.30 1.71 -2.67
N GLU A 59 10.16 2.44 -1.98
CA GLU A 59 10.94 1.97 -0.83
C GLU A 59 10.24 2.10 0.53
N GLN A 60 8.96 2.48 0.56
CA GLN A 60 8.23 2.73 1.82
C GLN A 60 6.86 2.04 1.83
N LEU A 61 6.77 0.84 1.25
CA LEU A 61 5.51 0.11 1.16
C LEU A 61 4.96 -0.29 2.54
N ASP A 62 5.83 -0.51 3.52
CA ASP A 62 5.54 -0.81 4.93
C ASP A 62 4.69 0.28 5.60
N ILE A 63 4.92 1.55 5.23
CA ILE A 63 4.14 2.70 5.71
C ILE A 63 2.64 2.56 5.42
N ILE A 64 2.27 1.86 4.34
CA ILE A 64 0.86 1.65 3.97
C ILE A 64 0.16 0.81 5.04
N ALA A 65 0.79 -0.27 5.51
CA ALA A 65 0.23 -1.09 6.58
C ALA A 65 0.24 -0.32 7.92
N GLU A 66 1.34 0.35 8.26
CA GLU A 66 1.46 1.09 9.53
C GLU A 66 0.39 2.18 9.68
N TYR A 67 0.27 3.09 8.71
CA TYR A 67 -0.73 4.15 8.78
C TYR A 67 -2.14 3.64 8.50
N GLY A 68 -2.27 2.56 7.72
CA GLY A 68 -3.54 1.86 7.56
C GLY A 68 -4.10 1.41 8.90
N ASP A 69 -3.28 0.74 9.72
CA ASP A 69 -3.67 0.27 11.05
C ASP A 69 -4.07 1.43 11.96
N GLN A 70 -3.28 2.52 11.99
CA GLN A 70 -3.60 3.72 12.77
C GLN A 70 -4.97 4.31 12.38
N MET A 71 -5.29 4.35 11.09
CA MET A 71 -6.60 4.84 10.62
C MET A 71 -7.73 3.87 10.96
N ILE A 72 -7.52 2.56 10.84
CA ILE A 72 -8.50 1.56 11.28
C ILE A 72 -8.79 1.72 12.78
N GLN A 73 -7.76 1.89 13.60
CA GLN A 73 -7.90 2.14 15.04
C GLN A 73 -8.62 3.48 15.34
N ALA A 74 -8.45 4.49 14.48
CA ALA A 74 -9.18 5.75 14.56
C ALA A 74 -10.65 5.66 14.09
N GLY A 75 -11.11 4.48 13.65
CA GLY A 75 -12.50 4.21 13.28
C GLY A 75 -12.80 4.42 11.80
N PHE A 76 -11.79 4.62 10.95
CA PHE A 76 -11.99 4.64 9.50
C PHE A 76 -12.23 3.24 8.95
N SER A 77 -13.08 3.14 7.94
CA SER A 77 -13.24 1.92 7.15
C SER A 77 -12.06 1.73 6.19
N ALA A 78 -11.81 0.48 5.77
CA ALA A 78 -10.80 0.16 4.76
C ALA A 78 -10.92 1.02 3.48
N LYS A 79 -12.17 1.32 3.07
CA LYS A 79 -12.44 2.15 1.89
C LYS A 79 -12.05 3.62 2.12
N GLU A 80 -12.28 4.14 3.32
CA GLU A 80 -11.84 5.48 3.69
C GLU A 80 -10.32 5.56 3.75
N VAL A 81 -9.65 4.54 4.31
CA VAL A 81 -8.18 4.45 4.32
C VAL A 81 -7.61 4.50 2.91
N GLN A 82 -8.12 3.67 1.99
CA GLN A 82 -7.69 3.67 0.58
C GLN A 82 -7.86 5.04 -0.08
N GLY A 83 -8.99 5.72 0.20
CA GLY A 83 -9.26 7.07 -0.32
C GLY A 83 -8.33 8.13 0.24
N ILE A 84 -8.07 8.10 1.56
CA ILE A 84 -7.16 9.02 2.25
C ILE A 84 -5.73 8.84 1.74
N MET A 85 -5.24 7.60 1.67
CA MET A 85 -3.88 7.32 1.18
C MET A 85 -3.70 7.79 -0.26
N SER A 86 -4.66 7.48 -1.14
CA SER A 86 -4.61 7.91 -2.55
C SER A 86 -4.61 9.44 -2.68
N ALA A 87 -5.40 10.14 -1.87
CA ALA A 87 -5.42 11.62 -1.86
C ALA A 87 -4.16 12.24 -1.22
N GLY A 88 -3.55 11.55 -0.25
CA GLY A 88 -2.35 12.00 0.46
C GLY A 88 -1.06 11.91 -0.36
N VAL A 89 -1.05 11.13 -1.46
CA VAL A 89 0.12 11.04 -2.35
C VAL A 89 0.43 12.37 -3.02
N ASP A 90 -0.59 13.06 -3.53
CA ASP A 90 -0.44 14.35 -4.22
C ASP A 90 0.18 15.44 -3.32
N THR A 91 -0.13 15.39 -2.02
CA THR A 91 0.36 16.36 -1.04
C THR A 91 1.60 15.89 -0.28
N LYS A 92 2.13 14.69 -0.59
CA LYS A 92 3.18 14.00 0.17
C LYS A 92 2.89 13.92 1.68
N SER A 93 1.61 13.94 2.02
CA SER A 93 1.12 13.96 3.41
C SER A 93 0.97 12.57 4.00
N TRP A 94 1.35 11.53 3.25
CA TRP A 94 1.42 10.18 3.76
C TRP A 94 2.47 10.04 4.85
N ASN A 95 3.59 10.80 4.83
CA ASN A 95 4.54 10.81 5.94
C ASN A 95 4.04 11.79 7.02
N ILE A 96 3.49 11.26 8.11
CA ILE A 96 2.99 12.06 9.23
C ILE A 96 4.14 12.82 9.91
N ASP A 97 5.36 12.29 9.94
CA ASP A 97 6.52 13.01 10.45
C ASP A 97 6.81 14.26 9.61
N ASN A 98 6.73 14.17 8.27
CA ASN A 98 6.86 15.34 7.39
C ASN A 98 5.77 16.41 7.63
N LEU A 99 4.63 16.05 8.21
CA LEU A 99 3.57 17.00 8.57
C LEU A 99 3.79 17.62 9.95
N LEU A 100 4.43 16.89 10.87
CA LEU A 100 4.72 17.32 12.23
C LEU A 100 6.03 18.12 12.34
N ASP A 101 6.93 18.02 11.36
CA ASP A 101 8.24 18.72 11.32
C ASP A 101 8.16 20.22 10.92
N LYS A 102 7.14 20.95 11.40
CA LYS A 102 6.99 22.40 11.17
C LYS A 102 7.40 23.25 12.36
#